data_AF-A0A816AFW4-F1
#
_entry.id   AF-A0A816AFW4-F1
#
_cell.length_a   1.000
_cell.length_b   1.000
_cell.length_c   1.000
_cell.angle_alpha   90.00
_cell.angle_beta   90.00
_cell.angle_gamma   90.00
#
_symmetry.space_group_name_H-M   'P 1'
#
loop_
_entity.id
_entity.type
_entity.pdbx_description
1 polymer ?
#
loop_
_entity_poly.entity_id
_entity_poly.type
_entity_poly.pdbx_seq_one_letter_code
_entity_poly.pdbx_strand_id
1 'polypeptide(L)'
;LSSPLTNFNSSLSDIFNALGIANSVSNIRRFNYIAKVVEILFKEKLSELSGNAQRSLFQIIDRMIDIVLKTGDNISLMQRLVTQFHNSIHSAYPFYYYIGSAALWRQHIDMLTRMKETIKQIQLNIIKQTEDNSKLTLNCLPIEMQREIIRKLDNGTDIINIGMINSNLYRVTQELLIWKQLCIYHFGDETQNNNNDNSLIEEKFLDLIKRQQKDIDMDNIDWKNVYFKLKKRYNLREVYAEMIHQCQLCKNLFWQDFHHSCPYETLTPLSKPVTPRKLVNMLI
;
A
#
# COMPACT_ATOMS: atom_id res chain seq x y z
N LEU A 1 -13.44 -16.23 19.70
CA LEU A 1 -12.01 -16.19 20.09
C LEU A 1 -11.66 -14.73 20.31
N SER A 2 -11.62 -14.32 21.58
CA SER A 2 -11.37 -12.95 22.03
C SER A 2 -10.03 -12.44 21.51
N SER A 3 -10.05 -11.40 20.68
CA SER A 3 -8.86 -10.67 20.24
C SER A 3 -8.14 -10.07 21.45
N PRO A 4 -6.82 -10.29 21.61
CA PRO A 4 -6.09 -9.75 22.74
C PRO A 4 -6.03 -8.22 22.65
N LEU A 5 -6.28 -7.55 23.77
CA LEU A 5 -6.13 -6.11 23.94
C LEU A 5 -4.68 -5.72 23.62
N THR A 6 -4.44 -4.96 22.55
CA THR A 6 -3.14 -4.35 22.30
C THR A 6 -3.04 -3.09 23.16
N ASN A 7 -2.43 -3.21 24.35
CA ASN A 7 -2.01 -2.04 25.12
C ASN A 7 -0.77 -1.41 24.46
N PHE A 8 -0.70 -0.08 24.42
CA PHE A 8 0.38 0.69 23.77
C PHE A 8 1.76 0.55 24.42
N ASN A 9 1.87 -0.17 25.53
CA ASN A 9 3.14 -0.43 26.23
C ASN A 9 3.79 -1.76 25.81
N SER A 10 3.24 -2.46 24.81
CA SER A 10 3.75 -3.74 24.33
C SER A 10 4.77 -3.56 23.21
N SER A 11 5.71 -4.50 23.06
CA SER A 11 6.72 -4.43 22.00
C SER A 11 6.07 -4.57 20.62
N LEU A 12 6.72 -4.08 19.55
CA LEU A 12 6.23 -4.22 18.17
C LEU A 12 5.88 -5.68 17.82
N SER A 13 6.68 -6.64 18.29
CA SER A 13 6.45 -8.07 18.08
C SER A 13 5.15 -8.54 18.73
N ASP A 14 4.82 -8.02 19.93
CA ASP A 14 3.59 -8.38 20.64
C ASP A 14 2.36 -7.81 19.93
N ILE A 15 2.44 -6.57 19.44
CA ILE A 15 1.34 -5.94 18.70
C ILE A 15 1.13 -6.66 17.37
N PHE A 16 2.22 -7.05 16.69
CA PHE A 16 2.15 -7.84 15.45
C PHE A 16 1.50 -9.21 15.66
N ASN A 17 1.83 -9.86 16.78
CA ASN A 17 1.22 -11.13 17.18
C ASN A 17 -0.26 -10.96 17.54
N ALA A 18 -0.60 -9.93 18.31
CA ALA A 18 -1.97 -9.65 18.73
C ALA A 18 -2.90 -9.30 17.56
N LEU A 19 -2.40 -8.52 16.60
CA LEU A 19 -3.09 -8.25 15.34
C LEU A 19 -3.06 -9.45 14.38
N GLY A 20 -2.28 -10.49 14.69
CA GLY A 20 -2.12 -11.66 13.84
C GLY A 20 -1.61 -11.29 12.44
N ILE A 21 -0.66 -10.35 12.33
CA ILE A 21 -0.19 -9.82 11.04
C ILE A 21 0.32 -10.95 10.15
N ALA A 22 1.19 -11.82 10.68
CA ALA A 22 1.76 -12.94 9.93
C ALA A 22 0.68 -13.87 9.35
N ASN A 23 -0.37 -14.17 10.10
CA ASN A 23 -1.48 -14.98 9.62
C ASN A 23 -2.35 -14.23 8.61
N SER A 24 -2.55 -12.93 8.84
CA SER A 24 -3.36 -12.04 8.01
C SER A 24 -2.80 -11.81 6.62
N VAL A 25 -1.51 -12.09 6.39
CA VAL A 25 -0.91 -12.06 5.06
C VAL A 25 -1.66 -12.95 4.07
N SER A 26 -2.26 -14.05 4.53
CA SER A 26 -3.02 -14.97 3.66
C SER A 26 -4.31 -14.36 3.11
N ASN A 27 -4.80 -13.26 3.69
CA ASN A 27 -5.94 -12.53 3.19
C ASN A 27 -5.49 -11.48 2.17
N ILE A 28 -5.92 -11.64 0.92
CA ILE A 28 -5.59 -10.74 -0.18
C ILE A 28 -5.99 -9.28 0.08
N ARG A 29 -7.06 -9.03 0.86
CA ARG A 29 -7.52 -7.67 1.21
C ARG A 29 -6.56 -6.96 2.16
N ARG A 30 -5.83 -7.72 3.00
CA ARG A 30 -4.86 -7.21 3.97
C ARG A 30 -3.44 -7.17 3.43
N PHE A 31 -3.13 -7.99 2.42
CA PHE A 31 -1.78 -8.17 1.89
C PHE A 31 -1.10 -6.86 1.54
N ASN A 32 -1.75 -5.99 0.76
CA ASN A 32 -1.16 -4.71 0.33
C ASN A 32 -0.93 -3.74 1.50
N TYR A 33 -1.84 -3.74 2.50
CA TYR A 33 -1.66 -2.95 3.72
C TYR A 33 -0.42 -3.43 4.49
N ILE A 34 -0.31 -4.73 4.71
CA ILE A 34 0.82 -5.34 5.42
C ILE A 34 2.13 -5.11 4.65
N ALA A 35 2.11 -5.27 3.33
CA ALA A 35 3.26 -5.02 2.48
C ALA A 35 3.78 -3.59 2.62
N LYS A 36 2.88 -2.59 2.76
CA LYS A 36 3.27 -1.21 3.02
C LYS A 36 3.88 -1.01 4.41
N VAL A 37 3.31 -1.63 5.44
CA VAL A 37 3.88 -1.60 6.81
C VAL A 37 5.29 -2.18 6.80
N VAL A 38 5.48 -3.34 6.17
CA VAL A 38 6.78 -4.01 6.01
C VAL A 38 7.76 -3.13 5.23
N GLU A 39 7.33 -2.50 4.13
CA GLU A 39 8.15 -1.58 3.33
C GLU A 39 8.68 -0.43 4.19
N ILE A 40 7.81 0.21 4.97
CA ILE A 40 8.16 1.34 5.83
C ILE A 40 9.13 0.90 6.93
N LEU A 41 8.80 -0.18 7.64
CA LEU A 41 9.64 -0.69 8.72
C LEU A 41 11.04 -1.03 8.24
N PHE A 42 11.13 -1.69 7.09
CA PHE A 42 12.42 -2.06 6.53
C PHE A 42 13.24 -0.84 6.10
N LYS A 43 12.63 0.10 5.38
CA LYS A 43 13.36 1.24 4.80
C LYS A 43 13.82 2.26 5.83
N GLU A 44 12.98 2.53 6.83
CA GLU A 44 13.16 3.70 7.67
C GLU A 44 13.44 3.35 9.13
N LYS A 45 13.09 2.14 9.57
CA LYS A 45 13.03 1.80 10.99
C LYS A 45 13.80 0.54 11.37
N LEU A 46 14.38 -0.18 10.42
CA LEU A 46 15.03 -1.48 10.65
C LEU A 46 16.13 -1.42 11.72
N SER A 47 16.91 -0.33 11.75
CA SER A 47 17.95 -0.07 12.75
C SER A 47 17.40 0.30 14.13
N GLU A 48 16.16 0.78 14.22
CA GLU A 48 15.49 1.13 15.49
C GLU A 48 14.78 -0.09 16.11
N LEU A 49 14.59 -1.17 15.34
CA LEU A 49 13.93 -2.39 15.81
C LEU A 49 14.85 -3.24 16.71
N SER A 50 14.26 -3.80 17.76
CA SER A 50 14.91 -4.85 18.56
C SER A 50 15.16 -6.12 17.72
N GLY A 51 16.12 -6.95 18.11
CA GLY A 51 16.43 -8.19 17.37
C GLY A 51 15.23 -9.14 17.23
N ASN A 52 14.35 -9.20 18.25
CA ASN A 52 13.11 -9.97 18.16
C ASN A 52 12.10 -9.36 17.17
N ALA A 53 11.98 -8.04 17.13
CA ALA A 53 11.13 -7.34 16.17
C ALA A 53 11.64 -7.51 14.73
N GLN A 54 12.96 -7.43 14.50
CA GLN A 54 13.57 -7.73 13.20
C GLN A 54 13.29 -9.17 12.77
N ARG A 55 13.48 -10.15 13.66
CA ARG A 55 13.16 -11.55 13.36
C ARG A 55 11.69 -11.75 12.98
N SER A 56 10.77 -11.14 13.71
CA SER A 56 9.33 -11.16 13.41
C SER A 56 9.03 -10.54 12.05
N LEU A 57 9.64 -9.40 11.71
CA LEU A 57 9.50 -8.76 10.40
C LEU A 57 9.94 -9.69 9.26
N PHE A 58 11.11 -10.33 9.40
CA PHE A 58 11.61 -11.26 8.38
C PHE A 58 10.76 -12.53 8.26
N GLN A 59 10.16 -13.02 9.35
CA GLN A 59 9.17 -14.11 9.29
C GLN A 59 7.89 -13.71 8.54
N ILE A 60 7.44 -12.45 8.70
CA ILE A 60 6.31 -11.93 7.92
C ILE A 60 6.66 -11.88 6.43
N ILE A 61 7.86 -11.41 6.07
CA ILE A 61 8.34 -11.37 4.68
C ILE A 61 8.39 -12.79 4.07
N ASP A 62 8.90 -13.78 4.81
CA ASP A 62 8.93 -15.18 4.39
C ASP A 62 7.54 -15.71 4.09
N ARG A 63 6.59 -15.45 4.99
CA ARG A 63 5.20 -15.84 4.80
C ARG A 63 4.52 -15.12 3.63
N MET A 64 4.84 -13.85 3.39
CA MET A 64 4.37 -13.13 2.21
C MET A 64 4.80 -13.82 0.91
N ILE A 65 6.05 -14.29 0.85
CA ILE A 65 6.58 -14.97 -0.33
C ILE A 65 5.91 -16.32 -0.52
N ASP A 66 5.73 -17.10 0.54
CA ASP A 66 4.97 -18.36 0.49
C ASP A 66 3.56 -18.18 -0.09
N ILE A 67 2.90 -17.08 0.25
CA ILE A 67 1.54 -16.79 -0.24
C ILE A 67 1.58 -16.36 -1.70
N VAL A 68 2.49 -15.46 -2.07
CA VAL A 68 2.71 -15.03 -3.47
C VAL A 68 3.06 -16.23 -4.35
N LEU A 69 3.86 -17.18 -3.84
CA LEU A 69 4.19 -18.44 -4.50
C LEU A 69 2.96 -19.32 -4.76
N LYS A 70 2.07 -19.41 -3.78
CA LYS A 70 0.88 -20.26 -3.86
C LYS A 70 -0.22 -19.67 -4.73
N THR A 71 -0.43 -18.35 -4.70
CA THR A 71 -1.54 -17.71 -5.43
C THR A 71 -1.13 -17.14 -6.79
N GLY A 72 0.14 -16.77 -6.96
CA GLY A 72 0.61 -16.07 -8.15
C GLY A 72 0.27 -14.58 -8.18
N ASP A 73 -0.35 -14.03 -7.12
CA ASP A 73 -0.70 -12.61 -7.04
C ASP A 73 0.45 -11.77 -6.48
N ASN A 74 0.43 -10.45 -6.73
CA ASN A 74 1.36 -9.47 -6.15
C ASN A 74 2.86 -9.79 -6.36
N ILE A 75 3.23 -10.61 -7.35
CA ILE A 75 4.61 -11.02 -7.62
C ILE A 75 5.50 -9.80 -7.88
N SER A 76 5.05 -8.86 -8.72
CA SER A 76 5.81 -7.65 -9.04
C SER A 76 6.05 -6.78 -7.80
N LEU A 77 5.03 -6.67 -6.93
CA LEU A 77 5.15 -5.96 -5.65
C LEU A 77 6.22 -6.63 -4.78
N MET A 78 6.14 -7.95 -4.61
CA MET A 78 7.07 -8.70 -3.78
C MET A 78 8.50 -8.64 -4.33
N GLN A 79 8.67 -8.77 -5.66
CA GLN A 79 9.97 -8.63 -6.31
C GLN A 79 10.58 -7.26 -6.05
N ARG A 80 9.79 -6.19 -6.19
CA ARG A 80 10.22 -4.82 -5.92
C ARG A 80 10.67 -4.67 -4.47
N LEU A 81 9.89 -5.17 -3.51
CA LEU A 81 10.22 -5.12 -2.09
C LEU A 81 11.51 -5.89 -1.78
N VAL A 82 11.62 -7.17 -2.16
CA VAL A 82 12.82 -7.99 -1.91
C VAL A 82 14.06 -7.38 -2.57
N THR A 83 13.94 -6.87 -3.80
CA THR A 83 15.07 -6.24 -4.49
C THR A 83 15.52 -4.97 -3.79
N GLN A 84 14.58 -4.13 -3.35
CA GLN A 84 14.89 -2.94 -2.56
C GLN A 84 15.55 -3.31 -1.24
N PHE A 85 15.03 -4.31 -0.54
CA PHE A 85 15.54 -4.78 0.73
C PHE A 85 16.97 -5.32 0.62
N HIS A 86 17.18 -6.17 -0.39
CA HIS A 86 18.49 -6.72 -0.71
C HIS A 86 19.51 -5.62 -1.02
N ASN A 87 19.14 -4.64 -1.87
CA ASN A 87 20.04 -3.53 -2.21
C ASN A 87 20.33 -2.64 -1.00
N SER A 88 19.33 -2.31 -0.18
CA SER A 88 19.50 -1.50 1.03
C SER A 88 20.45 -2.17 2.03
N ILE A 89 20.33 -3.48 2.25
CA ILE A 89 21.26 -4.20 3.14
C ILE A 89 22.66 -4.30 2.54
N HIS A 90 22.77 -4.62 1.24
CA HIS A 90 24.06 -4.74 0.58
C HIS A 90 24.83 -3.41 0.57
N SER A 91 24.16 -2.28 0.32
CA SER A 91 24.78 -0.95 0.34
C SER A 91 25.21 -0.50 1.73
N ALA A 92 24.65 -1.07 2.79
CA ALA A 92 25.03 -0.77 4.17
C ALA A 92 26.19 -1.63 4.69
N TYR A 93 26.63 -2.64 3.94
CA TYR A 93 27.80 -3.45 4.25
C TYR A 93 29.10 -2.72 3.82
N PRO A 94 30.22 -2.77 4.58
CA PRO A 94 30.45 -3.41 5.88
C PRO A 94 30.27 -2.48 7.10
N PHE A 95 29.82 -1.24 6.89
CA PHE A 95 29.81 -0.19 7.90
C PHE A 95 28.51 -0.21 8.72
N TYR A 96 28.60 -0.83 9.90
CA TYR A 96 27.56 -0.98 10.93
C TYR A 96 26.59 0.20 11.08
N TYR A 97 25.30 -0.07 10.88
CA TYR A 97 24.19 0.72 11.48
C TYR A 97 22.99 -0.15 11.90
N TYR A 98 23.16 -1.46 12.00
CA TYR A 98 22.05 -2.34 12.34
C TYR A 98 22.31 -3.20 13.58
N ILE A 99 21.34 -3.17 14.50
CA ILE A 99 21.31 -3.89 15.77
C ILE A 99 21.30 -5.40 15.51
N GLY A 100 22.29 -6.15 16.03
CA GLY A 100 22.33 -7.61 15.94
C GLY A 100 23.75 -8.19 15.75
N SER A 101 23.90 -9.52 15.89
CA SER A 101 25.18 -10.19 15.62
C SER A 101 25.46 -10.30 14.11
N ALA A 102 26.73 -10.36 13.72
CA ALA A 102 27.11 -10.56 12.32
C ALA A 102 26.51 -11.85 11.71
N ALA A 103 26.29 -12.88 12.54
CA ALA A 103 25.64 -14.12 12.13
C ALA A 103 24.15 -13.91 11.77
N LEU A 104 23.42 -13.11 12.56
CA LEU A 104 22.03 -12.77 12.29
C LEU A 104 21.90 -12.01 10.96
N TRP A 105 22.84 -11.11 10.66
CA TRP A 105 22.87 -10.38 9.41
C TRP A 105 23.14 -11.26 8.19
N ARG A 106 24.09 -12.20 8.28
CA ARG A 106 24.30 -13.20 7.24
C ARG A 106 23.02 -14.00 6.99
N GLN A 107 22.34 -14.43 8.06
CA GLN A 107 21.07 -15.15 7.94
C GLN A 107 20.00 -14.33 7.21
N HIS A 108 19.89 -13.03 7.47
CA HIS A 108 18.93 -12.16 6.76
C HIS A 108 19.29 -11.95 5.29
N ILE A 109 20.59 -11.80 4.97
CA ILE A 109 21.07 -11.72 3.58
C ILE A 109 20.81 -13.03 2.83
N ASP A 110 21.12 -14.17 3.44
CA ASP A 110 20.88 -15.49 2.86
C ASP A 110 19.39 -15.72 2.62
N MET A 111 18.54 -15.27 3.56
CA MET A 111 17.10 -15.32 3.39
C MET A 111 16.65 -14.45 2.20
N LEU A 112 17.04 -13.18 2.13
CA LEU A 112 16.66 -12.29 1.02
C LEU A 112 17.20 -12.76 -0.34
N THR A 113 18.39 -13.35 -0.37
CA THR A 113 18.97 -13.94 -1.58
C THR A 113 18.12 -15.11 -2.06
N ARG A 114 17.80 -16.07 -1.17
CA ARG A 114 16.88 -17.17 -1.48
C ARG A 114 15.53 -16.66 -1.95
N MET A 115 14.97 -15.65 -1.26
CA MET A 115 13.71 -15.02 -1.63
C MET A 115 13.74 -14.43 -3.05
N LYS A 116 14.82 -13.73 -3.42
CA LYS A 116 15.01 -13.14 -4.75
C LYS A 116 15.10 -14.20 -5.85
N GLU A 117 15.83 -15.28 -5.59
CA GLU A 117 15.94 -16.42 -6.50
C GLU A 117 14.59 -17.10 -6.72
N THR A 118 13.86 -17.36 -5.63
CA THR A 118 12.53 -17.95 -5.68
C THR A 118 11.56 -17.09 -6.49
N ILE A 119 11.52 -15.77 -6.26
CA ILE A 119 10.67 -14.87 -7.05
C ILE A 119 11.04 -14.88 -8.54
N LYS A 120 12.34 -14.93 -8.87
CA LYS A 120 12.81 -15.01 -10.27
C LYS A 120 12.34 -16.30 -10.94
N GLN A 121 12.38 -17.43 -10.24
CA GLN A 121 11.88 -18.70 -10.75
C GLN A 121 10.36 -18.65 -11.04
N ILE A 122 9.57 -17.99 -10.18
CA ILE A 122 8.13 -17.80 -10.41
C ILE A 122 7.87 -17.05 -11.72
N GLN A 123 8.59 -15.95 -11.97
CA GLN A 123 8.40 -15.16 -13.18
C GLN A 123 8.63 -15.98 -14.44
N LEU A 124 9.70 -16.80 -14.44
CA LEU A 124 9.99 -17.71 -15.54
C LEU A 124 8.86 -18.74 -15.75
N ASN A 125 8.26 -19.24 -14.68
CA ASN A 125 7.15 -20.20 -14.79
C ASN A 125 5.86 -19.56 -15.31
N ILE A 126 5.54 -18.33 -14.90
CA ILE A 126 4.36 -17.61 -15.40
C ILE A 126 4.50 -17.31 -16.89
N ILE A 127 5.67 -16.79 -17.31
CA ILE A 127 5.93 -16.47 -18.71
C ILE A 127 5.68 -17.70 -19.59
N LYS A 128 6.20 -18.87 -19.19
CA LYS A 128 5.97 -20.15 -19.88
C LYS A 128 4.49 -20.52 -19.96
N GLN A 129 3.70 -20.33 -18.89
CA GLN A 129 2.26 -20.64 -18.89
C GLN A 129 1.41 -19.67 -19.74
N THR A 130 1.91 -18.46 -20.01
CA THR A 130 1.24 -17.48 -20.89
C THR A 130 1.43 -17.75 -22.38
N GLU A 131 2.49 -18.45 -22.79
CA GLU A 131 2.74 -18.76 -24.21
C GLU A 131 1.75 -19.80 -24.77
N ASP A 132 1.24 -20.71 -23.92
CA ASP A 132 0.31 -21.78 -24.34
C ASP A 132 -1.18 -21.39 -24.35
N ASN A 133 -1.55 -20.26 -23.75
CA ASN A 133 -2.96 -19.86 -23.64
C ASN A 133 -3.27 -18.65 -24.51
N SER A 134 -4.16 -18.82 -25.48
CA SER A 134 -4.84 -17.76 -26.23
C SER A 134 -5.72 -16.91 -25.29
N LYS A 135 -5.09 -16.13 -24.40
CA LYS A 135 -5.75 -15.46 -23.28
C LYS A 135 -6.39 -14.15 -23.73
N LEU A 136 -7.61 -13.94 -23.22
CA LEU A 136 -8.33 -12.69 -23.26
C LEU A 136 -7.45 -11.59 -22.65
N THR A 137 -7.02 -10.63 -23.47
CA THR A 137 -6.15 -9.52 -23.03
C THR A 137 -6.96 -8.25 -22.76
N LEU A 138 -6.40 -7.29 -22.03
CA LEU A 138 -7.03 -5.98 -21.80
C LEU A 138 -7.46 -5.30 -23.11
N ASN A 139 -6.67 -5.48 -24.18
CA ASN A 139 -6.96 -4.92 -25.50
C ASN A 139 -8.17 -5.56 -26.19
N CYS A 140 -8.59 -6.76 -25.76
CA CYS A 140 -9.77 -7.43 -26.27
C CYS A 140 -11.08 -6.89 -25.65
N LEU A 141 -10.99 -6.10 -24.58
CA LEU A 141 -12.17 -5.51 -23.94
C LEU A 141 -12.64 -4.28 -24.71
N PRO A 142 -13.96 -3.98 -24.71
CA PRO A 142 -14.47 -2.70 -25.21
C PRO A 142 -13.79 -1.50 -24.55
N ILE A 143 -13.68 -0.38 -25.28
CA ILE A 143 -12.94 0.80 -24.83
C ILE A 143 -13.53 1.41 -23.55
N GLU A 144 -14.84 1.29 -23.36
CA GLU A 144 -15.56 1.70 -22.15
C GLU A 144 -15.13 0.86 -20.94
N MET A 145 -14.95 -0.46 -21.13
CA MET A 145 -14.49 -1.35 -20.07
C MET A 145 -13.03 -1.10 -19.71
N GLN A 146 -12.17 -0.86 -20.71
CA GLN A 146 -10.79 -0.46 -20.49
C GLN A 146 -10.73 0.85 -19.67
N ARG A 147 -11.58 1.82 -20.00
CA ARG A 147 -11.71 3.09 -19.30
C ARG A 147 -12.14 2.91 -17.85
N GLU A 148 -13.16 2.09 -17.57
CA GLU A 148 -13.57 1.80 -16.19
C GLU A 148 -12.45 1.15 -15.38
N ILE A 149 -11.70 0.21 -15.98
CA ILE A 149 -10.56 -0.43 -15.31
C ILE A 149 -9.48 0.62 -14.99
N ILE A 150 -9.07 1.44 -15.96
CA ILE A 150 -8.04 2.47 -15.77
C ILE A 150 -8.47 3.50 -14.73
N ARG A 151 -9.76 3.86 -14.70
CA ARG A 151 -10.33 4.79 -13.71
C ARG A 151 -10.28 4.26 -12.27
N LYS A 152 -10.20 2.95 -12.08
CA LYS A 152 -10.06 2.34 -10.74
C LYS A 152 -8.62 2.36 -10.23
N LEU A 153 -7.65 2.76 -11.03
CA LEU A 153 -6.27 2.91 -10.59
C LEU A 153 -6.12 4.15 -9.71
N ASP A 154 -5.36 4.01 -8.64
CA ASP A 154 -5.12 5.01 -7.60
C ASP A 154 -3.74 5.66 -7.74
N ASN A 155 -3.03 5.46 -8.86
CA ASN A 155 -1.71 6.03 -9.08
C ASN A 155 -1.53 6.48 -10.53
N GLY A 156 -1.37 7.78 -10.71
CA GLY A 156 -1.14 8.38 -12.03
C GLY A 156 0.11 7.90 -12.75
N THR A 157 1.13 7.37 -12.05
CA THR A 157 2.30 6.77 -12.71
C THR A 157 1.92 5.47 -13.43
N ASP A 158 1.04 4.67 -12.85
CA ASP A 158 0.59 3.41 -13.46
C ASP A 158 -0.31 3.68 -14.67
N ILE A 159 -1.14 4.73 -14.60
CA ILE A 159 -1.92 5.23 -15.75
C ILE A 159 -1.01 5.64 -16.90
N ILE A 160 0.09 6.37 -16.64
CA ILE A 160 1.07 6.72 -17.69
C ILE A 160 1.69 5.46 -18.28
N ASN A 161 2.14 4.52 -17.44
CA ASN A 161 2.78 3.29 -17.91
C ASN A 161 1.86 2.46 -18.80
N ILE A 162 0.56 2.38 -18.49
CA ILE A 162 -0.45 1.74 -19.33
C ILE A 162 -0.56 2.43 -20.69
N GLY A 163 -0.54 3.76 -20.73
CA GLY A 163 -0.57 4.53 -21.96
C GLY A 163 0.66 4.32 -22.85
N MET A 164 1.78 3.89 -22.29
CA MET A 164 3.01 3.59 -23.06
C MET A 164 2.98 2.21 -23.73
N ILE A 165 2.00 1.36 -23.43
CA ILE A 165 1.92 -0.01 -23.99
C ILE A 165 1.46 0.01 -25.45
N ASN A 166 0.39 0.77 -25.76
CA ASN A 166 -0.11 0.89 -27.13
C ASN A 166 -0.96 2.17 -27.32
N SER A 167 -1.27 2.48 -28.57
CA SER A 167 -2.01 3.68 -28.97
C SER A 167 -3.46 3.73 -28.46
N ASN A 168 -4.14 2.59 -28.34
CA ASN A 168 -5.52 2.53 -27.84
C ASN A 168 -5.58 2.92 -26.35
N LEU A 169 -4.72 2.31 -25.54
CA LEU A 169 -4.58 2.61 -24.11
C LEU A 169 -4.04 4.04 -23.91
N TYR A 170 -3.14 4.51 -24.77
CA TYR A 170 -2.69 5.89 -24.76
C TYR A 170 -3.87 6.87 -24.87
N ARG A 171 -4.79 6.63 -25.82
CA ARG A 171 -5.98 7.47 -26.00
C ARG A 171 -6.86 7.50 -24.76
N VAL A 172 -7.13 6.35 -24.14
CA VAL A 172 -7.94 6.28 -22.92
C VAL A 172 -7.25 7.03 -21.77
N THR A 173 -5.96 6.79 -21.57
CA THR A 173 -5.20 7.40 -20.46
C THR A 173 -5.01 8.91 -20.59
N GLN A 174 -5.24 9.51 -21.76
CA GLN A 174 -5.24 10.98 -21.94
C GLN A 174 -6.62 11.62 -21.64
N GLU A 175 -7.65 10.85 -21.31
CA GLU A 175 -8.98 11.41 -21.05
C GLU A 175 -9.02 12.28 -19.80
N LEU A 176 -9.61 13.46 -19.95
CA LEU A 176 -9.73 14.48 -18.89
C LEU A 176 -10.37 13.93 -17.62
N LEU A 177 -11.45 13.14 -17.75
CA LEU A 177 -12.23 12.65 -16.62
C LEU A 177 -11.45 11.67 -15.74
N ILE A 178 -10.51 10.89 -16.31
CA ILE A 178 -9.66 9.98 -15.54
C ILE A 178 -8.78 10.76 -14.57
N TRP A 179 -8.13 11.81 -15.07
CA TRP A 179 -7.26 12.66 -14.25
C TRP A 179 -8.05 13.54 -13.28
N LYS A 180 -9.21 14.07 -13.69
CA LYS A 180 -10.11 14.81 -12.79
C LYS A 180 -10.53 13.95 -11.60
N GLN A 181 -10.99 12.73 -11.87
CA GLN A 181 -11.41 11.82 -10.82
C GLN A 181 -10.26 11.38 -9.92
N LEU A 182 -9.08 11.13 -10.48
CA LEU A 182 -7.89 10.80 -9.69
C LEU A 182 -7.49 11.95 -8.75
N CYS A 183 -7.54 13.19 -9.23
CA CYS A 183 -7.34 14.38 -8.40
C CYS A 183 -8.35 14.45 -7.25
N ILE A 184 -9.65 14.35 -7.55
CA ILE A 184 -10.71 14.40 -6.53
C ILE A 184 -10.54 13.26 -5.52
N TYR A 185 -10.19 12.06 -5.99
CA TYR A 185 -10.00 10.89 -5.12
C TYR A 185 -8.88 11.10 -4.08
N HIS A 186 -7.74 11.68 -4.47
CA HIS A 186 -6.60 11.86 -3.55
C HIS A 186 -6.64 13.15 -2.74
N PHE A 187 -7.21 14.21 -3.29
CA PHE A 187 -7.06 15.55 -2.76
C PHE A 187 -8.40 16.24 -2.46
N GLY A 188 -9.53 15.60 -2.79
CA GLY A 188 -10.84 16.01 -2.29
C GLY A 188 -10.91 15.73 -0.78
N ASP A 189 -11.36 16.71 -0.01
CA ASP A 189 -11.43 16.63 1.45
C ASP A 189 -12.18 15.37 1.93
N GLU A 190 -11.51 14.51 2.72
CA GLU A 190 -12.11 13.31 3.34
C GLU A 190 -13.06 13.62 4.51
N THR A 191 -13.13 14.87 4.99
CA THR A 191 -13.87 15.22 6.21
C THR A 191 -15.40 15.13 6.08
N GLN A 192 -15.93 14.78 4.91
CA GLN A 192 -17.37 14.78 4.63
C GLN A 192 -17.87 13.52 3.89
N ASN A 193 -17.30 12.34 4.16
CA ASN A 193 -17.86 11.06 3.65
C ASN A 193 -19.28 10.71 4.18
N ASN A 194 -19.91 11.59 4.98
CA ASN A 194 -21.28 11.41 5.45
C ASN A 194 -22.32 12.26 4.69
N ASN A 195 -21.91 13.18 3.81
CA ASN A 195 -22.83 14.00 3.03
C ASN A 195 -22.54 13.83 1.53
N ASN A 196 -23.51 13.31 0.78
CA ASN A 196 -23.42 12.90 -0.63
C ASN A 196 -23.26 14.06 -1.65
N ASP A 197 -22.84 15.25 -1.22
CA ASP A 197 -22.77 16.43 -2.09
C ASP A 197 -21.41 16.56 -2.77
N ASN A 198 -21.25 15.84 -3.89
CA ASN A 198 -20.08 15.92 -4.76
C ASN A 198 -19.78 17.35 -5.27
N SER A 199 -20.78 18.24 -5.31
CA SER A 199 -20.63 19.63 -5.78
C SER A 199 -19.72 20.47 -4.88
N LEU A 200 -19.83 20.32 -3.55
CA LEU A 200 -19.04 21.06 -2.56
C LEU A 200 -17.57 20.62 -2.53
N ILE A 201 -17.32 19.35 -2.86
CA ILE A 201 -15.96 18.79 -2.97
C ILE A 201 -15.27 19.40 -4.19
N GLU A 202 -15.96 19.50 -5.33
CA GLU A 202 -15.42 20.12 -6.53
C GLU A 202 -15.12 21.62 -6.31
N GLU A 203 -16.00 22.39 -5.68
CA GLU A 203 -15.79 23.82 -5.43
C GLU A 203 -14.56 24.10 -4.56
N LYS A 204 -14.42 23.39 -3.43
CA LYS A 204 -13.25 23.50 -2.55
C LYS A 204 -11.96 23.04 -3.24
N PHE A 205 -12.06 22.00 -4.06
CA PHE A 205 -10.93 21.52 -4.82
C PHE A 205 -10.47 22.55 -5.87
N LEU A 206 -11.42 23.15 -6.59
CA LEU A 206 -11.14 24.22 -7.55
C LEU A 206 -10.48 25.43 -6.87
N ASP A 207 -10.88 25.78 -5.66
CA ASP A 207 -10.20 26.82 -4.87
C ASP A 207 -8.75 26.44 -4.52
N LEU A 208 -8.47 25.17 -4.19
CA LEU A 208 -7.10 24.68 -4.00
C LEU A 208 -6.27 24.85 -5.28
N ILE A 209 -6.84 24.55 -6.44
CA ILE A 209 -6.16 24.73 -7.73
C ILE A 209 -5.92 26.23 -8.01
N LYS A 210 -6.93 27.10 -7.86
CA LYS A 210 -6.82 28.56 -8.06
C LYS A 210 -5.75 29.20 -7.18
N ARG A 211 -5.64 28.77 -5.92
CA ARG A 211 -4.57 29.24 -5.01
C ARG A 211 -3.17 28.87 -5.52
N GLN A 212 -3.05 27.80 -6.30
CA GLN A 212 -1.78 27.31 -6.82
C GLN A 212 -1.43 27.88 -8.20
N GLN A 213 -2.42 28.30 -8.98
CA GLN A 213 -2.22 28.79 -10.33
C GLN A 213 -3.18 29.97 -10.57
N LYS A 214 -2.61 31.18 -10.60
CA LYS A 214 -3.38 32.44 -10.70
C LYS A 214 -4.05 32.64 -12.07
N ASP A 215 -3.56 31.99 -13.12
CA ASP A 215 -3.99 32.16 -14.52
C ASP A 215 -4.57 30.86 -15.10
N ILE A 216 -5.45 30.17 -14.37
CA ILE A 216 -6.15 28.99 -14.92
C ILE A 216 -7.42 29.43 -15.65
N ASP A 217 -7.47 29.08 -16.93
CA ASP A 217 -8.73 28.96 -17.65
C ASP A 217 -9.50 27.74 -17.10
N MET A 218 -10.60 28.02 -16.41
CA MET A 218 -11.42 27.00 -15.76
C MET A 218 -12.08 26.06 -16.78
N ASP A 219 -12.23 26.50 -18.02
CA ASP A 219 -12.83 25.72 -19.11
C ASP A 219 -11.79 24.80 -19.78
N ASN A 220 -10.49 25.00 -19.53
CA ASN A 220 -9.40 24.23 -20.14
C ASN A 220 -8.33 23.79 -19.11
N ILE A 221 -8.77 23.16 -18.02
CA ILE A 221 -7.88 22.64 -16.97
C ILE A 221 -7.16 21.36 -17.45
N ASP A 222 -5.83 21.39 -17.49
CA ASP A 222 -5.01 20.19 -17.63
C ASP A 222 -4.91 19.43 -16.30
N TRP A 223 -5.88 18.55 -16.06
CA TRP A 223 -5.98 17.74 -14.84
C TRP A 223 -4.79 16.82 -14.60
N LYS A 224 -4.10 16.37 -15.66
CA LYS A 224 -2.90 15.54 -15.55
C LYS A 224 -1.75 16.34 -14.94
N ASN A 225 -1.53 17.55 -15.44
CA ASN A 225 -0.53 18.44 -14.87
C ASN A 225 -0.90 18.87 -13.43
N VAL A 226 -2.17 19.17 -13.17
CA VAL A 226 -2.68 19.46 -11.83
C VAL A 226 -2.37 18.31 -10.87
N TYR A 227 -2.65 17.06 -11.25
CA TYR A 227 -2.35 15.88 -10.43
C TYR A 227 -0.88 15.83 -10.00
N PHE A 228 0.06 15.95 -10.95
CA PHE A 228 1.49 15.87 -10.63
C PHE A 228 1.99 17.07 -9.83
N LYS A 229 1.41 18.27 -10.01
CA LYS A 229 1.70 19.44 -9.17
C LYS A 229 1.23 19.22 -7.73
N LEU A 230 0.02 18.70 -7.54
CA LEU A 230 -0.55 18.43 -6.22
C LEU A 230 0.17 17.28 -5.51
N LYS A 231 0.48 16.18 -6.22
CA LYS A 231 1.25 15.04 -5.70
C LYS A 231 2.62 15.44 -5.15
N LYS A 232 3.24 16.52 -5.66
CA LYS A 232 4.53 17.03 -5.15
C LYS A 232 4.39 17.77 -3.81
N ARG A 233 3.22 18.31 -3.49
CA ARG A 233 2.99 19.15 -2.30
C ARG A 233 2.15 18.47 -1.22
N TYR A 234 1.25 17.60 -1.63
CA TYR A 234 0.33 16.87 -0.78
C TYR A 234 0.60 15.38 -0.89
N ASN A 235 0.41 14.67 0.22
CA ASN A 235 0.48 13.22 0.21
C ASN A 235 -0.73 12.65 -0.52
N LEU A 236 -0.52 11.53 -1.21
CA LEU A 236 -1.61 10.79 -1.80
C LEU A 236 -2.43 10.11 -0.69
N ARG A 237 -3.75 10.08 -0.89
CA ARG A 237 -4.66 9.28 -0.07
C ARG A 237 -4.23 7.81 -0.07
N GLU A 238 -4.06 7.22 1.11
CA GLU A 238 -3.70 5.81 1.30
C GLU A 238 -4.93 5.01 1.75
N VAL A 239 -5.56 4.30 0.81
CA VAL A 239 -6.69 3.39 1.09
C VAL A 239 -6.29 1.97 0.74
N TYR A 240 -6.66 1.02 1.59
CA TYR A 240 -6.47 -0.40 1.35
C TYR A 240 -7.80 -1.12 1.47
N ALA A 241 -7.93 -2.28 0.81
CA ALA A 241 -9.17 -3.06 0.83
C ALA A 241 -9.60 -3.45 2.25
N GLU A 242 -8.62 -3.65 3.15
CA GLU A 242 -8.86 -3.76 4.58
C GLU A 242 -7.75 -3.03 5.34
N MET A 243 -8.15 -2.23 6.34
CA MET A 243 -7.22 -1.43 7.15
C MET A 243 -7.35 -1.77 8.64
N ILE A 244 -6.25 -1.57 9.38
CA ILE A 244 -6.31 -1.55 10.83
C ILE A 244 -7.06 -0.30 11.28
N HIS A 245 -7.94 -0.47 12.25
CA HIS A 245 -8.72 0.58 12.88
C HIS A 245 -8.27 0.74 14.33
N GLN A 246 -8.34 1.99 14.81
CA GLN A 246 -8.13 2.32 16.21
C GLN A 246 -9.46 2.76 16.83
N CYS A 247 -9.82 2.14 17.95
CA CYS A 247 -10.95 2.61 18.76
C CYS A 247 -10.66 3.98 19.37
N GLN A 248 -11.57 4.94 19.28
CA GLN A 248 -11.33 6.25 19.90
C GLN A 248 -11.41 6.23 21.44
N LEU A 249 -12.11 5.26 22.02
CA LEU A 249 -12.33 5.14 23.46
C LEU A 249 -11.18 4.36 24.13
N CYS A 250 -11.06 3.07 23.84
CA CYS A 250 -10.06 2.19 24.46
C CYS A 250 -8.70 2.20 23.76
N LYS A 251 -8.58 2.89 22.62
CA LYS A 251 -7.37 2.95 21.77
C LYS A 251 -6.92 1.62 21.16
N ASN A 252 -7.63 0.52 21.39
CA ASN A 252 -7.27 -0.79 20.85
C ASN A 252 -7.18 -0.78 19.31
N LEU A 253 -6.23 -1.55 18.77
CA LEU A 253 -6.03 -1.75 17.34
C LEU A 253 -6.65 -3.08 16.91
N PHE A 254 -7.36 -3.08 15.79
CA PHE A 254 -8.02 -4.27 15.26
C PHE A 254 -8.21 -4.15 13.74
N TRP A 255 -8.32 -5.27 13.03
CA TRP A 255 -8.68 -5.23 11.60
C TRP A 255 -10.14 -4.83 11.43
N GLN A 256 -10.46 -4.07 10.39
CA GLN A 256 -11.81 -3.59 10.09
C GLN A 256 -12.90 -4.66 10.17
N ASP A 257 -12.63 -5.87 9.64
CA ASP A 257 -13.60 -6.96 9.60
C ASP A 257 -13.75 -7.70 10.96
N PHE A 258 -12.91 -7.36 11.95
CA PHE A 258 -13.03 -7.88 13.31
C PHE A 258 -13.65 -6.84 14.24
N HIS A 259 -14.57 -7.28 15.09
CA HIS A 259 -15.01 -6.47 16.23
C HIS A 259 -14.02 -6.64 17.38
N HIS A 260 -13.85 -5.58 18.17
CA HIS A 260 -13.13 -5.66 19.45
C HIS A 260 -14.12 -5.47 20.59
N SER A 261 -13.92 -6.19 21.69
CA SER A 261 -14.66 -5.97 22.93
C SER A 261 -14.12 -4.71 23.60
N CYS A 262 -14.84 -3.60 23.45
CA CYS A 262 -14.47 -2.34 24.09
C CYS A 262 -14.96 -2.37 25.54
N PRO A 263 -14.15 -2.07 26.57
CA PRO A 263 -14.67 -1.99 27.94
C PRO A 263 -15.71 -0.87 28.16
N TYR A 264 -15.89 0.02 27.18
CA TYR A 264 -16.82 1.15 27.21
C TYR A 264 -18.01 0.96 26.26
N GLU A 265 -18.52 -0.27 26.08
CA GLU A 265 -19.59 -0.62 25.10
C GLU A 265 -20.85 0.24 25.20
N THR A 266 -21.09 0.89 26.35
CA THR A 266 -22.22 1.80 26.58
C THR A 266 -22.14 3.12 25.82
N LEU A 267 -20.98 3.47 25.26
CA LEU A 267 -20.78 4.62 24.36
C LEU A 267 -20.52 4.09 22.95
N THR A 268 -21.22 4.63 21.94
CA THR A 268 -20.96 4.30 20.53
C THR A 268 -19.48 4.54 20.19
N PRO A 269 -18.67 3.49 19.97
CA PRO A 269 -17.26 3.67 19.72
C PRO A 269 -17.05 4.09 18.27
N LEU A 270 -16.68 5.35 18.04
CA LEU A 270 -16.12 5.73 16.75
C LEU A 270 -14.72 5.11 16.61
N SER A 271 -14.49 4.28 15.60
CA SER A 271 -13.15 3.84 15.21
C SER A 271 -12.66 4.65 14.02
N LYS A 272 -11.35 4.89 13.95
CA LYS A 272 -10.72 5.56 12.81
C LYS A 272 -9.74 4.63 12.10
N PRO A 273 -9.69 4.63 10.75
CA PRO A 273 -8.67 3.88 10.04
C PRO A 273 -7.27 4.42 10.39
N VAL A 274 -6.31 3.51 10.43
CA VAL A 274 -4.90 3.78 10.73
C VAL A 274 -4.10 3.47 9.47
N THR A 275 -3.47 4.49 8.88
CA THR A 275 -2.58 4.28 7.74
C THR A 275 -1.34 3.47 8.14
N PRO A 276 -0.70 2.73 7.22
CA PRO A 276 0.53 1.99 7.51
C PRO A 276 1.61 2.85 8.18
N ARG A 277 1.78 4.09 7.71
CA ARG A 277 2.70 5.07 8.31
C ARG A 277 2.35 5.39 9.75
N LYS A 278 1.07 5.70 10.01
CA LYS A 278 0.59 6.02 11.35
C LYS A 278 0.73 4.84 12.29
N LEU A 279 0.48 3.62 11.80
CA LEU A 279 0.69 2.40 12.56
C LEU A 279 2.17 2.27 12.96
N VAL A 280 3.11 2.38 12.02
CA VAL A 280 4.54 2.31 12.34
C VAL A 280 4.96 3.37 13.37
N ASN A 281 4.49 4.60 13.23
CA ASN A 281 4.77 5.68 14.18
C ASN A 281 4.14 5.48 15.56
N MET A 282 3.14 4.59 15.70
CA MET A 282 2.57 4.22 17.00
C MET A 282 3.37 3.10 17.68
N LEU A 283 4.22 2.38 16.95
CA LEU A 283 4.91 1.18 17.40
C LEU A 283 6.36 1.41 17.83
N ILE A 284 6.91 2.59 17.53
CA ILE A 284 8.32 2.98 17.71
C ILE A 284 8.35 4.38 18.30
#